data_AF-A0A1Y2VN57-F1
#
_entry.id   AF-A0A1Y2VN57-F1
#
_cell.length_a   1.000
_cell.length_b   1.000
_cell.length_c   1.000
_cell.angle_alpha   90.00
_cell.angle_beta   90.00
_cell.angle_gamma   90.00
#
_symmetry.space_group_name_H-M   'P 1'
#
loop_
_entity.id
_entity.type
_entity.pdbx_description
1 polymer ?
#
loop_
_entity_poly.entity_id
_entity_poly.type
_entity_poly.pdbx_seq_one_letter_code
_entity_poly.pdbx_strand_id
1 'polypeptide(L)'
;MVLEITPRNWYRDDYLISTEPLLIQIDAVNAALSSDLMWWAQGLPRDEMKKALHNSLCLGLYVLPKSTSQLAGQTSPAQVGLVRVVTDNVTFAYLTDVYILPEYQGKGLAWTYIASILVRRIGASVIREAFRSA
;
A
#
# COMPACT_ATOMS: atom_id res chain seq x y z
N MET A 1 -7.18 -15.22 -11.57
CA MET A 1 -7.50 -15.65 -10.20
C MET A 1 -7.63 -14.38 -9.39
N VAL A 2 -8.81 -14.06 -8.86
CA VAL A 2 -9.02 -12.89 -8.00
C VAL A 2 -8.85 -13.40 -6.57
N LEU A 3 -8.01 -12.74 -5.78
CA LEU A 3 -7.93 -13.04 -4.36
C LEU A 3 -9.28 -12.66 -3.74
N GLU A 4 -10.05 -13.62 -3.23
CA GLU A 4 -11.31 -13.37 -2.52
C GLU A 4 -11.02 -12.83 -1.11
N ILE A 5 -10.50 -11.61 -1.05
CA ILE A 5 -10.25 -10.89 0.20
C ILE A 5 -11.31 -9.81 0.29
N THR A 6 -12.17 -9.89 1.31
CA THR A 6 -13.09 -8.79 1.62
C THR A 6 -12.26 -7.53 1.94
N PRO A 7 -12.45 -6.43 1.20
CA PRO A 7 -11.75 -5.17 1.46
C PRO A 7 -11.95 -4.71 2.90
N ARG A 8 -10.90 -4.14 3.48
CA ARG A 8 -10.91 -3.56 4.83
C ARG A 8 -10.40 -2.14 4.78
N ASN A 9 -11.06 -1.27 5.55
CA ASN A 9 -10.74 0.14 5.66
C ASN A 9 -10.48 0.47 7.13
N TRP A 10 -9.43 1.26 7.37
CA TRP A 10 -9.13 1.85 8.67
C TRP A 10 -8.94 3.35 8.50
N TYR A 11 -9.50 4.10 9.43
CA TYR A 11 -9.46 5.56 9.44
C TYR A 11 -8.68 6.03 10.64
N ARG A 12 -7.81 7.03 10.43
CA ARG A 12 -7.08 7.69 11.51
C ARG A 12 -6.79 9.13 11.10
N ASP A 13 -7.26 10.07 11.93
CA ASP A 13 -7.10 11.50 11.66
C ASP A 13 -7.57 11.83 10.23
N ASP A 14 -6.67 12.37 9.41
CA ASP A 14 -6.94 12.74 8.02
C ASP A 14 -6.59 11.64 7.01
N TYR A 15 -6.45 10.39 7.46
CA TYR A 15 -5.93 9.29 6.64
C TYR A 15 -6.89 8.09 6.56
N LEU A 16 -6.92 7.49 5.38
CA LEU A 16 -7.55 6.21 5.10
C LEU A 16 -6.46 5.20 4.75
N ILE A 17 -6.56 4.01 5.34
CA ILE A 17 -5.81 2.82 4.95
C ILE A 17 -6.81 1.83 4.39
N SER A 18 -6.59 1.35 3.17
CA SER A 18 -7.53 0.46 2.50
C SER A 18 -6.84 -0.70 1.81
N THR A 19 -7.45 -1.89 1.86
CA THR A 19 -7.10 -3.04 1.01
C THR A 19 -8.01 -3.19 -0.21
N GLU A 20 -8.81 -2.17 -0.54
CA GLU A 20 -9.66 -2.17 -1.73
C GLU A 20 -8.80 -2.05 -3.00
N PRO A 21 -8.71 -3.09 -3.85
CA PRO A 21 -7.88 -3.04 -5.05
C PRO A 21 -8.29 -1.91 -6.00
N LEU A 22 -9.57 -1.52 -6.02
CA LEU A 22 -10.08 -0.45 -6.87
C LEU A 22 -9.60 0.95 -6.45
N LEU A 23 -9.13 1.14 -5.22
CA LEU A 23 -8.58 2.42 -4.77
C LEU A 23 -7.09 2.58 -5.14
N ILE A 24 -6.40 1.53 -5.56
CA ILE A 24 -4.95 1.61 -5.85
C ILE A 24 -4.71 2.43 -7.13
N GLN A 25 -3.93 3.50 -6.99
CA GLN A 25 -3.58 4.42 -8.06
C GLN A 25 -2.28 3.96 -8.74
N ILE A 26 -2.40 3.20 -9.83
CA ILE A 26 -1.28 2.56 -10.55
C ILE A 26 -0.18 3.56 -10.90
N ASP A 27 -0.53 4.76 -11.40
CA ASP A 27 0.44 5.79 -11.77
C ASP A 27 1.21 6.31 -10.56
N ALA A 28 0.53 6.53 -9.43
CA ALA A 28 1.18 7.00 -8.20
C ALA A 28 2.17 5.95 -7.66
N VAL A 29 1.79 4.67 -7.71
CA VAL A 29 2.68 3.57 -7.33
C VAL A 29 3.90 3.49 -8.24
N ASN A 30 3.70 3.51 -9.56
CA ASN A 30 4.81 3.49 -10.52
C ASN A 30 5.74 4.71 -10.36
N ALA A 31 5.17 5.90 -10.15
CA ALA A 31 5.96 7.11 -9.92
C ALA A 31 6.81 6.99 -8.65
N ALA A 32 6.26 6.46 -7.56
CA ALA A 32 7.01 6.23 -6.33
C ALA A 32 8.13 5.18 -6.52
N LEU A 33 7.85 4.07 -7.20
CA LEU A 33 8.83 3.00 -7.46
C LEU A 33 9.95 3.41 -8.42
N SER A 34 9.70 4.39 -9.29
CA SER A 34 10.72 4.98 -10.16
C SER A 34 11.43 6.19 -9.56
N SER A 35 11.08 6.59 -8.33
CA SER A 35 11.69 7.73 -7.66
C SER A 35 12.92 7.32 -6.83
N ASP A 36 13.76 8.29 -6.48
CA ASP A 36 14.94 8.08 -5.63
C ASP A 36 14.60 7.54 -4.23
N LEU A 37 13.34 7.68 -3.79
CA LEU A 37 12.84 7.09 -2.54
C LEU A 37 13.00 5.56 -2.52
N MET A 38 12.87 4.93 -3.69
CA MET A 38 12.90 3.49 -3.88
C MET A 38 14.12 3.12 -4.72
N TRP A 39 15.32 3.46 -4.25
CA TRP A 39 16.57 3.25 -4.99
C TRP A 39 16.83 1.80 -5.43
N TRP A 40 16.17 0.83 -4.81
CA TRP A 40 16.23 -0.60 -5.16
C TRP A 40 15.12 -1.07 -6.11
N ALA A 41 14.17 -0.21 -6.45
CA ALA A 41 13.04 -0.52 -7.32
C ALA A 41 13.10 0.26 -8.63
N GLN A 42 12.34 -0.23 -9.61
CA GLN A 42 12.02 0.51 -10.82
C GLN A 42 10.53 0.29 -11.13
N GLY A 43 9.87 1.32 -11.64
CA GLY A 43 8.51 1.18 -12.15
C GLY A 43 8.43 0.15 -13.28
N LEU A 44 7.25 -0.42 -13.46
CA LEU A 44 6.96 -1.37 -14.55
C LEU A 44 6.11 -0.68 -15.62
N PRO A 45 6.04 -1.21 -16.85
CA PRO A 45 4.99 -0.84 -17.79
C PRO A 45 3.62 -0.88 -17.09
N ARG A 46 2.76 0.11 -17.37
CA ARG A 46 1.49 0.32 -16.62
C ARG A 46 0.66 -0.95 -16.48
N ASP A 47 0.52 -1.73 -17.55
CA ASP A 47 -0.26 -2.96 -17.54
C ASP A 47 0.38 -4.09 -16.71
N GLU A 48 1.70 -4.12 -16.62
CA GLU A 48 2.42 -5.07 -15.77
C GLU A 48 2.31 -4.68 -14.29
N MET A 49 2.46 -3.38 -13.98
CA MET A 49 2.22 -2.88 -12.63
C MET A 49 0.79 -3.18 -12.16
N LYS A 50 -0.19 -2.94 -13.04
CA LYS A 50 -1.59 -3.29 -12.79
C LYS A 50 -1.76 -4.77 -12.44
N LYS A 51 -1.14 -5.67 -13.21
CA LYS A 51 -1.17 -7.12 -12.94
C LYS A 51 -0.48 -7.47 -11.62
N ALA A 52 0.69 -6.88 -11.34
CA ALA A 52 1.44 -7.13 -10.11
C ALA A 52 0.64 -6.73 -8.86
N LEU A 53 0.03 -5.54 -8.89
CA LEU A 53 -0.82 -5.04 -7.80
C LEU A 53 -2.09 -5.88 -7.64
N HIS A 54 -2.75 -6.26 -8.73
CA HIS A 54 -3.96 -7.09 -8.71
C HIS A 54 -3.71 -8.50 -8.13
N ASN A 55 -2.52 -9.07 -8.36
CA ASN A 55 -2.15 -10.40 -7.87
C ASN A 55 -1.48 -10.37 -6.48
N SER A 56 -1.52 -9.24 -5.78
CA SER A 56 -0.93 -9.06 -4.46
C SER A 56 -1.96 -8.50 -3.49
N LEU A 57 -1.79 -8.76 -2.18
CA LEU A 57 -2.50 -8.01 -1.16
C LEU A 57 -1.84 -6.65 -1.01
N CYS A 58 -2.53 -5.59 -1.45
CA CYS A 58 -2.04 -4.23 -1.36
C CYS A 58 -2.77 -3.47 -0.24
N LEU A 59 -2.04 -2.65 0.50
CA LEU A 59 -2.60 -1.62 1.35
C LEU A 59 -2.23 -0.28 0.74
N GLY A 60 -3.24 0.51 0.36
CA GLY A 60 -3.05 1.91 0.00
C GLY A 60 -3.22 2.80 1.21
N LEU A 61 -2.35 3.81 1.34
CA LEU A 61 -2.50 4.91 2.29
C LEU A 61 -2.98 6.14 1.53
N TYR A 62 -4.04 6.78 2.02
CA TYR A 62 -4.70 7.89 1.36
C TYR A 62 -4.91 9.07 2.29
N VAL A 63 -4.84 10.28 1.74
CA VAL A 63 -5.22 11.51 2.43
C VAL A 63 -6.69 11.80 2.17
N LEU A 64 -7.47 11.94 3.23
CA LEU A 64 -8.88 12.30 3.13
C LEU A 64 -9.04 13.77 2.76
N PRO A 65 -9.96 14.10 1.83
CA PRO A 65 -10.29 15.49 1.51
C PRO A 65 -10.87 16.20 2.73
N LYS A 66 -10.40 17.42 2.99
CA LYS A 66 -10.86 18.27 4.11
C LYS A 66 -11.91 19.30 3.69
N SER A 67 -12.11 19.49 2.40
CA SER A 67 -13.07 20.45 1.85
C SER A 67 -13.64 19.97 0.52
N THR A 68 -14.80 20.52 0.15
CA THR A 68 -15.43 20.29 -1.15
C THR A 68 -14.57 20.77 -2.32
N SER A 69 -13.77 21.81 -2.14
CA SER A 69 -12.81 22.28 -3.15
C SER A 69 -11.71 21.26 -3.44
N GLN A 70 -11.29 20.46 -2.45
CA GLN A 70 -10.32 19.38 -2.65
C GLN A 70 -10.93 18.15 -3.36
N LEU A 71 -12.25 17.99 -3.32
CA LEU A 71 -12.96 16.93 -4.05
C LEU A 71 -13.17 17.25 -5.53
N ALA A 72 -13.05 18.51 -5.95
CA ALA A 72 -13.34 18.92 -7.32
C ALA A 72 -12.41 18.20 -8.32
N GLY A 73 -13.00 17.38 -9.20
CA GLY A 73 -12.26 16.60 -10.20
C GLY A 73 -11.61 15.32 -9.68
N GLN A 74 -11.82 14.97 -8.40
CA GLN A 74 -11.31 13.73 -7.82
C GLN A 74 -12.42 12.70 -7.63
N THR A 75 -12.17 11.47 -8.09
CA THR A 75 -13.07 10.32 -7.89
C THR A 75 -12.68 9.47 -6.69
N SER A 76 -11.47 9.66 -6.16
CA SER A 76 -10.91 8.94 -5.02
C SER A 76 -9.91 9.83 -4.26
N PRO A 77 -9.69 9.59 -2.95
CA PRO A 77 -8.67 10.32 -2.19
C PRO A 77 -7.26 10.07 -2.75
N ALA A 78 -6.35 11.02 -2.57
CA ALA A 78 -4.99 10.92 -3.10
C ALA A 78 -4.19 9.82 -2.38
N GLN A 79 -3.59 8.89 -3.13
CA GLN A 79 -2.70 7.87 -2.57
C GLN A 79 -1.32 8.47 -2.26
N VAL A 80 -0.83 8.23 -1.04
CA VAL A 80 0.45 8.77 -0.53
C VAL A 80 1.37 7.69 0.05
N GLY A 81 0.99 6.42 -0.05
CA GLY A 81 1.82 5.30 0.39
C GLY A 81 1.27 3.95 -0.07
N LEU A 82 2.11 2.92 0.03
CA LEU A 82 1.80 1.55 -0.31
C LEU A 82 2.53 0.56 0.61
N VAL A 83 1.92 -0.59 0.82
CA VAL A 83 2.53 -1.85 1.22
C VAL A 83 1.97 -2.89 0.26
N ARG A 84 2.85 -3.69 -0.36
CA ARG A 84 2.44 -4.83 -1.15
C ARG A 84 2.89 -6.12 -0.49
N VAL A 85 2.00 -7.10 -0.43
CA VAL A 85 2.29 -8.44 0.07
C VAL A 85 1.98 -9.45 -1.03
N VAL A 86 3.01 -10.14 -1.52
CA VAL A 86 2.85 -11.29 -2.42
C VAL A 86 2.62 -12.51 -1.55
N THR A 87 1.48 -13.18 -1.70
CA THR A 87 1.10 -14.28 -0.82
C THR A 87 0.16 -15.28 -1.50
N ASP A 88 0.21 -16.54 -1.06
CA ASP A 88 -0.79 -17.57 -1.35
C ASP A 88 -1.99 -17.53 -0.38
N ASN A 89 -1.96 -16.62 0.60
CA ASN A 89 -2.91 -16.43 1.70
C ASN A 89 -3.01 -17.61 2.69
N VAL A 90 -2.11 -18.59 2.60
CA VAL A 90 -2.18 -19.82 3.40
C VAL A 90 -0.84 -20.14 4.03
N THR A 91 0.24 -20.22 3.26
CA THR A 91 1.54 -20.75 3.73
C THR A 91 2.69 -19.76 3.62
N PHE A 92 2.59 -18.75 2.75
CA PHE A 92 3.71 -17.86 2.44
C PHE A 92 3.27 -16.42 2.23
N ALA A 93 4.09 -15.49 2.70
CA ALA A 93 3.96 -14.07 2.42
C ALA A 93 5.33 -13.47 2.13
N TYR A 94 5.37 -12.46 1.25
CA TYR A 94 6.55 -11.64 0.99
C TYR A 94 6.14 -10.17 0.98
N LEU A 95 6.68 -9.42 1.93
CA LEU A 95 6.43 -7.98 2.07
C LEU A 95 7.39 -7.20 1.16
N THR A 96 6.86 -6.35 0.30
CA THR A 96 7.62 -5.56 -0.68
C THR A 96 6.94 -4.24 -0.98
N ASP A 97 7.65 -3.34 -1.67
CA ASP A 97 7.13 -2.09 -2.23
C ASP A 97 6.48 -1.20 -1.16
N VAL A 98 7.13 -1.16 0.01
CA VAL A 98 6.70 -0.41 1.19
C VAL A 98 7.24 1.01 1.09
N TYR A 99 6.35 1.99 0.98
CA TYR A 99 6.73 3.40 0.97
C TYR A 99 5.63 4.30 1.52
N ILE A 100 6.05 5.48 1.98
CA ILE A 100 5.22 6.65 2.25
C ILE A 100 5.94 7.84 1.62
N LEU A 101 5.22 8.69 0.90
CA LEU A 101 5.80 9.90 0.30
C LEU A 101 6.40 10.81 1.39
N PRO A 102 7.57 11.45 1.14
CA PRO A 102 8.33 12.18 2.18
C PRO A 102 7.50 13.19 2.98
N GLU A 103 6.56 13.89 2.35
CA GLU A 103 5.72 14.93 2.98
C GLU A 103 4.73 14.35 4.02
N TYR A 104 4.58 13.03 4.05
CA TYR A 104 3.65 12.29 4.91
C TYR A 104 4.36 11.40 5.93
N GLN A 105 5.70 11.35 5.92
CA GLN A 105 6.50 10.61 6.89
C GLN A 105 6.55 11.30 8.27
N GLY A 106 6.96 10.58 9.31
CA GLY A 106 7.12 11.11 10.68
C GLY A 106 5.83 11.42 11.43
N LYS A 107 4.66 11.18 10.83
CA LYS A 107 3.33 11.49 11.40
C LYS A 107 2.73 10.38 12.28
N GLY A 108 3.55 9.42 12.71
CA GLY A 108 3.10 8.29 13.53
C GLY A 108 2.04 7.40 12.86
N LEU A 109 1.95 7.43 11.52
CA LEU A 109 1.11 6.55 10.73
C LEU A 109 1.66 5.13 10.91
N ALA A 110 1.00 4.34 11.77
CA ALA A 110 1.44 3.01 12.21
C ALA A 110 1.29 1.95 11.10
N TRP A 111 1.86 2.25 9.93
CA TRP A 111 1.80 1.49 8.68
C TRP A 111 2.45 0.13 8.83
N THR A 112 3.62 0.13 9.46
CA THR A 112 4.40 -1.01 9.92
C THR A 112 3.56 -1.97 10.77
N TYR A 113 2.75 -1.43 11.69
CA TYR A 113 1.92 -2.22 12.60
C TYR A 113 0.72 -2.85 11.88
N ILE A 114 0.08 -2.12 10.98
CA ILE A 114 -1.06 -2.63 10.19
C ILE A 114 -0.61 -3.68 9.17
N ALA A 115 0.53 -3.46 8.49
CA ALA A 115 1.16 -4.48 7.66
C ALA A 115 1.49 -5.74 8.46
N SER A 116 2.00 -5.60 9.70
CA SER A 116 2.29 -6.74 10.58
C SER A 116 1.03 -7.53 10.99
N ILE A 117 -0.12 -6.87 11.16
CA ILE A 117 -1.40 -7.55 11.47
C ILE A 117 -1.87 -8.42 10.30
N LEU A 118 -1.70 -7.95 9.06
CA LEU A 118 -2.09 -8.73 7.88
C LEU A 118 -1.17 -9.93 7.67
N VAL A 119 0.14 -9.76 7.88
CA VAL A 119 1.08 -10.88 7.78
C VAL A 119 0.90 -11.88 8.94
N ARG A 120 0.41 -11.48 10.12
CA ARG A 120 0.13 -12.43 11.23
C ARG A 120 -0.92 -13.48 10.88
N ARG A 121 -1.76 -13.25 9.86
CA ARG A 121 -2.70 -14.25 9.34
C ARG A 121 -2.01 -15.36 8.53
N ILE A 122 -0.79 -15.12 8.09
CA ILE A 122 0.06 -16.01 7.29
C ILE A 122 1.33 -16.27 8.11
N GLY A 123 1.28 -17.16 9.10
CA GLY A 123 2.44 -17.68 9.85
C GLY A 123 3.48 -16.64 10.36
N ALA A 124 3.60 -16.47 11.68
CA ALA A 124 4.41 -15.42 12.33
C ALA A 124 5.94 -15.37 12.05
N SER A 125 6.50 -16.22 11.18
CA SER A 125 7.94 -16.28 10.86
C SER A 125 8.42 -15.21 9.87
N VAL A 126 7.56 -14.73 8.97
CA VAL A 126 7.95 -13.85 7.84
C VAL A 126 8.16 -12.38 8.24
N ILE A 127 7.58 -11.92 9.36
CA ILE A 127 7.45 -10.49 9.69
C ILE A 127 8.75 -9.83 10.18
N ARG A 128 9.71 -10.60 10.71
CA ARG A 128 10.80 -10.04 11.52
C ARG A 128 11.92 -9.37 10.73
N GLU A 129 12.02 -9.61 9.42
CA GLU A 129 13.18 -9.19 8.62
C GLU A 129 12.94 -7.85 7.90
N ALA A 130 11.73 -7.62 7.40
CA ALA A 130 11.38 -6.42 6.64
C ALA A 130 11.31 -5.12 7.46
N PHE A 131 11.31 -5.19 8.79
CA PHE A 131 11.21 -4.02 9.69
C PHE A 131 12.49 -3.69 10.44
N ARG A 132 13.62 -4.35 10.12
CA ARG A 132 14.93 -4.03 10.74
C ARG A 132 15.70 -2.92 10.03
N SER A 133 15.24 -2.47 8.85
CA SER A 133 15.98 -1.53 7.99
C SER A 133 15.16 -0.28 7.61
N ALA A 134 14.08 0.03 8.33
CA ALA A 134 13.29 1.25 8.19
C ALA A 134 13.36 2.09 9.46
#